data_AF-A0A6N9H8U3-F1
#
_entry.id   AF-A0A6N9H8U3-F1
#
_cell.length_a   1.000
_cell.length_b   1.000
_cell.length_c   1.000
_cell.angle_alpha   90.00
_cell.angle_beta   90.00
_cell.angle_gamma   90.00
#
_symmetry.space_group_name_H-M   'P 1'
#
loop_
_entity.id
_entity.type
_entity.pdbx_description
1 polymer ?
#
loop_
_entity_poly.entity_id
_entity_poly.type
_entity_poly.pdbx_seq_one_letter_code
_entity_poly.pdbx_strand_id
1 'polypeptide(L)'
;MGESLRERGWRLFDQIIESAPGRDTSPWALIEGRVTFVPDYDTLSKLLGVPVYLNATSQSGVPALALDVWVSYEMRRAGFDADKVWPRASEPRVFPYEIHAFVESLPAQVKKLVRERIAGGKVAGAAKSANLLGKNYVKQVDVVMSSWATGPELMISTKRMDSSFGKNAANRVEESYGDAKNLRLRHPQSALGFVYALNAIALSAEHDKAMWLIDLLQKLGREDDAYDAVALVMPDLVGADEQAGTEEPDEAGPLDAGAIPDPADDSGAGADHVGDDVEQVVPVRLSTAQVPAALDPGAFFAVMCSRVLDNSPINFHTAARARRAAAEPGAAPLTTAVDADAGLF
;
A
#
# COMPACT_ATOMS: atom_id res chain seq x y z
N MET A 1 -3.04 29.65 6.21
CA MET A 1 -2.00 28.61 6.15
C MET A 1 -2.18 27.93 4.81
N GLY A 2 -1.12 27.84 4.01
CA GLY A 2 -1.16 27.04 2.79
C GLY A 2 -1.36 25.58 3.15
N GLU A 3 -2.03 24.84 2.29
CA GLU A 3 -2.24 23.40 2.45
C GLU A 3 -0.95 22.63 2.16
N SER A 4 -0.68 21.58 2.93
CA SER A 4 0.56 20.80 2.80
C SER A 4 0.57 19.93 1.53
N LEU A 5 1.76 19.56 1.03
CA LEU A 5 1.86 18.64 -0.12
C LEU A 5 1.19 17.30 0.16
N ARG A 6 1.30 16.81 1.40
CA ARG A 6 0.62 15.59 1.84
C ARG A 6 -0.90 15.72 1.82
N GLU A 7 -1.45 16.84 2.29
CA GLU A 7 -2.89 17.11 2.26
C GLU A 7 -3.43 17.18 0.82
N ARG A 8 -2.70 17.86 -0.07
CA ARG A 8 -3.02 17.90 -1.51
C ARG A 8 -2.94 16.51 -2.16
N GLY A 9 -1.91 15.72 -1.82
CA GLY A 9 -1.77 14.33 -2.26
C GLY A 9 -2.98 13.49 -1.87
N TRP A 10 -3.40 13.53 -0.60
CA TRP A 10 -4.60 12.84 -0.12
C TRP A 10 -5.87 13.23 -0.88
N ARG A 11 -6.06 14.51 -1.17
CA ARG A 11 -7.21 14.96 -1.96
C ARG A 11 -7.22 14.32 -3.35
N LEU A 12 -6.09 14.34 -4.06
CA LEU A 12 -5.99 13.73 -5.38
C LEU A 12 -6.19 12.21 -5.31
N PHE A 13 -5.60 11.54 -4.32
CA PHE A 13 -5.80 10.12 -4.08
C PHE A 13 -7.28 9.78 -3.83
N ASP A 14 -7.98 10.54 -3.00
CA ASP A 14 -9.41 10.32 -2.74
C ASP A 14 -10.24 10.48 -4.01
N GLN A 15 -9.98 11.52 -4.82
CA GLN A 15 -10.67 11.71 -6.10
C GLN A 15 -10.42 10.55 -7.07
N ILE A 16 -9.19 10.04 -7.15
CA ILE A 16 -8.83 8.88 -7.99
C ILE A 16 -9.58 7.63 -7.52
N ILE A 17 -9.56 7.34 -6.22
CA ILE A 17 -10.25 6.16 -5.67
C ILE A 17 -11.76 6.29 -5.80
N GLU A 18 -12.32 7.47 -5.58
CA GLU A 18 -13.76 7.70 -5.66
C GLU A 18 -14.30 7.52 -7.09
N SER A 19 -13.49 7.92 -8.09
CA SER A 19 -13.82 7.81 -9.52
C SER A 19 -13.33 6.52 -10.18
N ALA A 20 -12.62 5.66 -9.46
CA ALA A 20 -12.06 4.42 -10.01
C ALA A 20 -13.16 3.48 -10.52
N PRO A 21 -13.14 3.08 -11.81
CA PRO A 21 -14.16 2.19 -12.39
C PRO A 21 -14.24 0.83 -11.68
N GLY A 22 -13.12 0.34 -11.16
CA GLY A 22 -13.01 -0.93 -10.46
C GLY A 22 -13.42 -0.91 -8.98
N ARG A 23 -13.82 0.25 -8.44
CA ARG A 23 -14.03 0.43 -6.99
C ARG A 23 -15.03 -0.54 -6.38
N ASP A 24 -16.15 -0.74 -7.07
CA ASP A 24 -17.25 -1.59 -6.61
C ASP A 24 -17.25 -2.98 -7.29
N THR A 25 -16.21 -3.29 -8.07
CA THR A 25 -16.08 -4.58 -8.75
C THR A 25 -15.22 -5.56 -7.95
N SER A 26 -15.53 -6.85 -8.05
CA SER A 26 -14.71 -7.90 -7.43
C SER A 26 -13.36 -8.00 -8.17
N PRO A 27 -12.23 -8.06 -7.45
CA PRO A 27 -10.92 -8.32 -8.05
C PRO A 27 -10.72 -9.81 -8.36
N TRP A 28 -11.64 -10.68 -7.95
CA TRP A 28 -11.52 -12.12 -8.19
C TRP A 28 -12.14 -12.50 -9.53
N ALA A 29 -11.33 -13.15 -10.36
CA ALA A 29 -11.75 -13.68 -11.66
C ALA A 29 -11.41 -15.16 -11.79
N LEU A 30 -12.22 -15.89 -12.54
CA LEU A 30 -11.92 -17.25 -12.97
C LEU A 30 -11.11 -17.19 -14.28
N ILE A 31 -9.80 -17.44 -14.20
CA ILE A 31 -8.88 -17.44 -15.33
C ILE A 31 -8.30 -18.85 -15.45
N GLU A 32 -8.48 -19.49 -16.62
CA GLU A 32 -8.03 -20.86 -16.89
C GLU A 32 -8.47 -21.87 -15.82
N GLY A 33 -9.69 -21.69 -15.28
CA GLY A 33 -10.26 -22.55 -14.24
C GLY A 33 -9.69 -22.33 -12.84
N ARG A 34 -8.88 -21.28 -12.63
CA ARG A 34 -8.34 -20.89 -11.32
C ARG A 34 -8.92 -19.56 -10.88
N VAL A 35 -9.26 -19.47 -9.59
CA VAL A 35 -9.65 -18.20 -8.97
C VAL A 35 -8.39 -17.37 -8.76
N THR A 36 -8.28 -16.28 -9.50
CA THR A 36 -7.12 -15.41 -9.59
C THR A 36 -7.51 -14.00 -9.16
N PHE A 37 -6.62 -13.34 -8.42
CA PHE A 37 -6.79 -11.93 -8.07
C PHE A 37 -6.26 -11.07 -9.22
N VAL A 38 -7.07 -10.13 -9.71
CA VAL A 38 -6.77 -9.21 -10.80
C VAL A 38 -6.69 -7.79 -10.21
N PRO A 39 -5.48 -7.27 -9.96
CA PRO A 39 -5.29 -5.92 -9.44
C PRO A 39 -5.77 -4.87 -10.45
N ASP A 40 -6.27 -3.74 -9.94
CA ASP A 40 -6.62 -2.57 -10.71
C ASP A 40 -5.37 -1.73 -10.99
N TYR A 41 -4.62 -2.16 -12.01
CA TYR A 41 -3.39 -1.51 -12.45
C TYR A 41 -3.63 -0.10 -13.02
N ASP A 42 -4.81 0.18 -13.57
CA ASP A 42 -5.17 1.50 -14.10
C ASP A 42 -5.24 2.51 -12.96
N THR A 43 -5.91 2.14 -11.85
CA THR A 43 -5.93 2.94 -10.63
C THR A 43 -4.54 3.12 -10.04
N LEU A 44 -3.73 2.05 -9.94
CA LEU A 44 -2.33 2.16 -9.47
C LEU A 44 -1.51 3.15 -10.32
N SER A 45 -1.61 3.03 -11.65
CA SER A 45 -0.90 3.89 -12.61
C SER A 45 -1.26 5.36 -12.40
N LYS A 46 -2.55 5.66 -12.17
CA LYS A 46 -3.02 7.02 -11.89
C LYS A 46 -2.55 7.53 -10.52
N LEU A 47 -2.59 6.69 -9.47
CA LEU A 47 -2.10 7.05 -8.13
C LEU A 47 -0.61 7.40 -8.14
N LEU A 48 0.21 6.61 -8.85
CA LEU A 48 1.65 6.86 -8.98
C LEU A 48 1.99 8.13 -9.77
N GLY A 49 1.04 8.65 -10.55
CA GLY A 49 1.16 9.95 -11.24
C GLY A 49 0.99 11.16 -10.33
N VAL A 50 0.36 11.01 -9.15
CA VAL A 50 0.14 12.13 -8.22
C VAL A 50 1.44 12.73 -7.68
N PRO A 51 2.41 11.94 -7.18
CA PRO A 51 3.70 12.48 -6.76
C PRO A 51 4.43 13.23 -7.88
N VAL A 52 4.35 12.73 -9.12
CA VAL A 52 4.95 13.38 -10.30
C VAL A 52 4.27 14.72 -10.59
N TYR A 53 2.94 14.74 -10.62
CA TYR A 53 2.15 15.95 -10.83
C TYR A 53 2.41 17.04 -9.78
N LEU A 54 2.55 16.63 -8.51
CA LEU A 54 2.83 17.53 -7.40
C LEU A 54 4.31 17.92 -7.27
N ASN A 55 5.20 17.36 -8.11
CA ASN A 55 6.65 17.46 -7.98
C ASN A 55 7.12 17.13 -6.55
N ALA A 56 6.52 16.10 -5.97
CA ALA A 56 6.69 15.73 -4.57
C ALA A 56 7.95 14.87 -4.41
N THR A 57 8.93 15.37 -3.64
CA THR A 57 10.16 14.63 -3.33
C THR A 57 9.89 13.53 -2.29
N SER A 58 10.85 12.64 -2.10
CA SER A 58 10.73 11.52 -1.16
C SER A 58 10.50 11.97 0.29
N GLN A 59 11.06 13.12 0.66
CA GLN A 59 10.87 13.74 1.99
C GLN A 59 9.42 14.17 2.26
N SER A 60 8.58 14.35 1.23
CA SER A 60 7.16 14.67 1.41
C SER A 60 6.32 13.48 1.88
N GLY A 61 6.82 12.25 1.73
CA GLY A 61 6.08 11.01 1.99
C GLY A 61 4.92 10.71 1.01
N VAL A 62 4.57 11.62 0.10
CA VAL A 62 3.52 11.43 -0.92
C VAL A 62 3.83 10.26 -1.87
N PRO A 63 5.08 10.05 -2.34
CA PRO A 63 5.44 8.90 -3.17
C PRO A 63 5.10 7.54 -2.54
N ALA A 64 5.33 7.38 -1.23
CA ALA A 64 5.05 6.16 -0.47
C ALA A 64 3.54 5.92 -0.35
N LEU A 65 2.80 6.98 -0.01
CA LEU A 65 1.36 6.94 0.21
C LEU A 65 0.57 6.43 -0.99
N ALA A 66 1.04 6.66 -2.21
CA ALA A 66 0.38 6.14 -3.41
C ALA A 66 0.23 4.60 -3.37
N LEU A 67 1.25 3.89 -2.86
CA LEU A 67 1.19 2.44 -2.69
C LEU A 67 0.24 2.05 -1.55
N ASP A 68 0.31 2.74 -0.41
CA ASP A 68 -0.55 2.47 0.75
C ASP A 68 -2.02 2.61 0.40
N VAL A 69 -2.35 3.67 -0.33
CA VAL A 69 -3.70 3.94 -0.84
C VAL A 69 -4.15 2.82 -1.78
N TRP A 70 -3.30 2.40 -2.72
CA TRP A 70 -3.64 1.34 -3.65
C TRP A 70 -3.85 -0.01 -2.95
N VAL A 71 -2.94 -0.41 -2.06
CA VAL A 71 -3.03 -1.68 -1.33
C VAL A 71 -4.27 -1.71 -0.44
N SER A 72 -4.55 -0.63 0.30
CA SER A 72 -5.78 -0.54 1.11
C SER A 72 -7.05 -0.56 0.25
N TYR A 73 -7.01 0.05 -0.94
CA TYR A 73 -8.08 0.00 -1.92
C TYR A 73 -8.32 -1.42 -2.45
N GLU A 74 -7.27 -2.17 -2.78
CA GLU A 74 -7.38 -3.55 -3.24
C GLU A 74 -7.93 -4.49 -2.16
N MET A 75 -7.54 -4.31 -0.89
CA MET A 75 -8.16 -5.05 0.22
C MET A 75 -9.66 -4.76 0.35
N ARG A 76 -10.07 -3.50 0.17
CA ARG A 76 -11.49 -3.11 0.16
C ARG A 76 -12.23 -3.68 -1.05
N ARG A 77 -11.62 -3.70 -2.24
CA ARG A 77 -12.14 -4.39 -3.44
C ARG A 77 -12.26 -5.90 -3.21
N ALA A 78 -11.35 -6.52 -2.48
CA ALA A 78 -11.43 -7.92 -2.12
C ALA A 78 -12.64 -8.26 -1.23
N GLY A 79 -13.26 -7.25 -0.59
CA GLY A 79 -14.45 -7.38 0.25
C GLY A 79 -14.18 -7.30 1.75
N PHE A 80 -12.97 -6.90 2.14
CA PHE A 80 -12.67 -6.60 3.55
C PHE A 80 -13.33 -5.28 3.96
N ASP A 81 -13.65 -5.18 5.25
CA ASP A 81 -14.39 -4.05 5.83
C ASP A 81 -13.56 -2.75 5.71
N ALA A 82 -14.16 -1.75 5.05
CA ALA A 82 -13.49 -0.49 4.73
C ALA A 82 -13.09 0.34 5.96
N ASP A 83 -13.70 0.11 7.12
CA ASP A 83 -13.33 0.79 8.36
C ASP A 83 -12.29 0.01 9.19
N LYS A 84 -12.07 -1.27 8.87
CA LYS A 84 -11.04 -2.10 9.50
C LYS A 84 -9.72 -2.08 8.75
N VAL A 85 -9.76 -1.84 7.44
CA VAL A 85 -8.57 -1.69 6.60
C VAL A 85 -8.10 -0.24 6.65
N TRP A 86 -6.86 -0.04 7.08
CA TRP A 86 -6.18 1.26 7.15
C TRP A 86 -5.05 1.33 6.11
N PRO A 87 -4.80 2.51 5.51
CA PRO A 87 -5.55 3.76 5.68
C PRO A 87 -6.98 3.67 5.13
N ARG A 88 -7.94 4.30 5.83
CA ARG A 88 -9.34 4.38 5.41
C ARG A 88 -9.52 5.34 4.23
N ALA A 89 -10.67 5.23 3.56
CA ALA A 89 -11.07 6.14 2.48
C ALA A 89 -11.40 7.58 2.94
N SER A 90 -11.52 7.81 4.24
CA SER A 90 -11.83 9.13 4.80
C SER A 90 -11.14 9.33 6.14
N GLU A 91 -10.93 10.60 6.51
CA GLU A 91 -10.36 10.95 7.80
C GLU A 91 -11.26 10.52 8.97
N PRO A 92 -10.66 10.12 10.11
CA PRO A 92 -9.25 9.79 10.32
C PRO A 92 -8.81 8.53 9.55
N ARG A 93 -7.67 8.56 8.86
CA ARG A 93 -7.19 7.41 8.07
C ARG A 93 -6.85 6.17 8.90
N VAL A 94 -6.44 6.35 10.14
CA VAL A 94 -6.21 5.26 11.10
C VAL A 94 -7.13 5.49 12.29
N PHE A 95 -8.09 4.59 12.48
CA PHE A 95 -9.10 4.75 13.52
C PHE A 95 -9.63 3.41 14.02
N PRO A 96 -9.59 3.13 15.34
CA PRO A 96 -10.10 1.88 15.89
C PRO A 96 -11.55 1.62 15.49
N TYR A 97 -11.80 0.45 14.90
CA TYR A 97 -13.11 0.06 14.41
C TYR A 97 -14.19 0.11 15.50
N GLU A 98 -13.85 -0.25 16.73
CA GLU A 98 -14.79 -0.28 17.86
C GLU A 98 -15.29 1.12 18.20
N ILE A 99 -14.43 2.13 18.08
CA ILE A 99 -14.82 3.52 18.28
C ILE A 99 -15.71 3.97 17.12
N HIS A 100 -15.36 3.60 15.88
CA HIS A 100 -16.22 3.85 14.72
C HIS A 100 -17.62 3.25 14.90
N ALA A 101 -17.71 1.95 15.22
CA ALA A 101 -18.97 1.24 15.44
C ALA A 101 -19.78 1.85 16.59
N PHE A 102 -19.12 2.25 17.68
CA PHE A 102 -19.76 3.00 18.76
C PHE A 102 -20.37 4.31 18.25
N VAL A 103 -19.62 5.12 17.53
CA VAL A 103 -20.10 6.39 16.95
C VAL A 103 -21.29 6.16 16.02
N GLU A 104 -21.23 5.11 15.20
CA GLU A 104 -22.32 4.76 14.29
C GLU A 104 -23.59 4.27 14.99
N SER A 105 -23.49 3.81 16.23
CA SER A 105 -24.66 3.44 17.05
C SER A 105 -25.35 4.63 17.72
N LEU A 106 -24.75 5.82 17.72
CA LEU A 106 -25.27 6.99 18.43
C LEU A 106 -26.49 7.61 17.73
N PRO A 107 -27.41 8.26 18.48
CA PRO A 107 -28.50 9.05 17.91
C PRO A 107 -27.99 10.13 16.95
N ALA A 108 -28.74 10.43 15.89
CA ALA A 108 -28.29 11.25 14.76
C ALA A 108 -27.65 12.60 15.17
N GLN A 109 -28.23 13.30 16.14
CA GLN A 109 -27.69 14.57 16.62
C GLN A 109 -26.34 14.41 17.33
N VAL A 110 -26.22 13.40 18.20
CA VAL A 110 -24.97 13.10 18.93
C VAL A 110 -23.91 12.58 17.97
N LYS A 111 -24.28 11.67 17.06
CA LYS A 111 -23.40 11.15 16.01
C LYS A 111 -22.79 12.30 15.20
N LYS A 112 -23.61 13.26 14.76
CA LYS A 112 -23.12 14.43 14.01
C LYS A 112 -22.08 15.22 14.80
N LEU A 113 -22.36 15.55 16.06
CA LEU A 113 -21.42 16.28 16.92
C LEU A 113 -20.10 15.51 17.13
N VAL A 114 -20.18 14.20 17.35
CA VAL A 114 -18.99 13.37 17.55
C VAL A 114 -18.18 13.22 16.25
N ARG A 115 -18.83 13.05 15.10
CA ARG A 115 -18.17 13.02 13.79
C ARG A 115 -17.46 14.35 13.48
N GLU A 116 -18.10 15.48 13.73
CA GLU A 116 -17.47 16.80 13.57
C GLU A 116 -16.24 16.95 14.46
N ARG A 117 -16.30 16.43 15.69
CA ARG A 117 -15.16 16.43 16.63
C ARG A 117 -14.00 15.55 16.14
N ILE A 118 -14.31 14.36 15.63
CA ILE A 118 -13.34 13.40 15.08
C ILE A 118 -12.69 13.97 13.82
N ALA A 119 -13.48 14.43 12.86
CA ALA A 119 -13.01 15.03 11.61
C ALA A 119 -12.17 16.29 11.85
N GLY A 120 -12.45 17.03 12.93
CA GLY A 120 -11.65 18.19 13.34
C GLY A 120 -10.25 17.85 13.88
N GLY A 121 -9.83 16.58 13.88
CA GLY A 121 -8.46 16.15 14.24
C GLY A 121 -8.12 16.27 15.74
N LYS A 122 -9.12 16.48 16.60
CA LYS A 122 -8.93 16.78 18.03
C LYS A 122 -9.29 15.60 18.95
N VAL A 123 -9.21 14.37 18.45
CA VAL A 123 -9.59 13.16 19.18
C VAL A 123 -8.37 12.28 19.42
N ALA A 124 -8.09 12.01 20.70
CA ALA A 124 -7.06 11.06 21.10
C ALA A 124 -7.39 9.66 20.57
N GLY A 125 -6.40 9.00 19.95
CA GLY A 125 -6.57 7.67 19.34
C GLY A 125 -6.91 7.67 17.85
N ALA A 126 -7.25 8.82 17.26
CA ALA A 126 -7.17 9.00 15.81
C ALA A 126 -5.70 9.29 15.47
N ALA A 127 -5.08 8.37 14.72
CA ALA A 127 -3.65 8.46 14.41
C ALA A 127 -3.44 8.80 12.93
N LYS A 128 -2.30 9.42 12.63
CA LYS A 128 -1.83 9.63 11.25
C LYS A 128 -1.17 8.37 10.67
N SER A 129 -0.76 7.44 11.55
CA SER A 129 -0.06 6.21 11.20
C SER A 129 -0.50 5.04 12.10
N ALA A 130 -0.39 3.82 11.58
CA ALA A 130 -0.76 2.61 12.33
C ALA A 130 0.48 2.03 13.02
N ASN A 131 0.61 2.33 14.31
CA ASN A 131 1.73 1.85 15.13
C ASN A 131 1.36 0.54 15.81
N LEU A 132 2.11 -0.53 15.53
CA LEU A 132 1.94 -1.83 16.15
C LEU A 132 3.18 -2.23 16.94
N LEU A 133 2.97 -2.69 18.17
CA LEU A 133 4.03 -3.29 18.95
C LEU A 133 4.46 -4.61 18.28
N GLY A 134 5.74 -4.71 17.91
CA GLY A 134 6.41 -5.96 17.55
C GLY A 134 7.08 -6.63 18.75
N LYS A 135 7.89 -7.67 18.50
CA LYS A 135 8.59 -8.39 19.57
C LYS A 135 9.60 -7.51 20.29
N ASN A 136 10.40 -6.78 19.52
CA ASN A 136 11.54 -6.00 20.03
C ASN A 136 11.20 -4.52 20.13
N TYR A 137 10.38 -4.00 19.21
CA TYR A 137 10.04 -2.58 19.12
C TYR A 137 8.70 -2.32 18.45
N VAL A 138 8.17 -1.10 18.64
CA VAL A 138 7.01 -0.60 17.91
C VAL A 138 7.40 -0.29 16.47
N LYS A 139 6.62 -0.78 15.51
CA LYS A 139 6.78 -0.51 14.08
C LYS A 139 5.56 0.28 13.60
N GLN A 140 5.80 1.31 12.79
CA GLN A 140 4.77 1.87 11.93
C GLN A 140 4.54 0.92 10.75
N VAL A 141 3.30 0.47 10.58
CA VAL A 141 2.90 -0.39 9.45
C VAL A 141 2.02 0.44 8.51
N ASP A 142 2.30 0.33 7.21
CA ASP A 142 1.72 1.22 6.20
C ASP A 142 0.26 0.86 5.90
N VAL A 143 -0.04 -0.43 5.77
CA VAL A 143 -1.40 -0.95 5.59
C VAL A 143 -1.70 -2.02 6.62
N VAL A 144 -2.80 -1.85 7.36
CA VAL A 144 -3.17 -2.72 8.48
C VAL A 144 -4.64 -3.07 8.40
N MET A 145 -4.97 -4.32 8.74
CA MET A 145 -6.34 -4.67 9.14
C MET A 145 -6.33 -5.21 10.56
N SER A 146 -7.13 -4.60 11.44
CA SER A 146 -7.19 -4.98 12.84
C SER A 146 -8.54 -4.65 13.47
N SER A 147 -8.91 -5.42 14.49
CA SER A 147 -10.02 -5.10 15.39
C SER A 147 -9.75 -5.62 16.79
N TRP A 148 -10.50 -5.18 17.79
CA TRP A 148 -10.42 -5.72 19.15
C TRP A 148 -10.70 -7.23 19.18
N ALA A 149 -11.65 -7.69 18.37
CA ALA A 149 -12.07 -9.09 18.37
C ALA A 149 -11.05 -10.05 17.76
N THR A 150 -10.23 -9.57 16.82
CA THR A 150 -9.32 -10.40 16.01
C THR A 150 -7.84 -10.08 16.24
N GLY A 151 -7.52 -8.93 16.84
CA GLY A 151 -6.18 -8.38 16.81
C GLY A 151 -5.75 -7.99 15.39
N PRO A 152 -4.45 -7.79 15.14
CA PRO A 152 -3.93 -7.58 13.80
C PRO A 152 -4.12 -8.83 12.93
N GLU A 153 -4.83 -8.71 11.82
CA GLU A 153 -5.08 -9.79 10.87
C GLU A 153 -4.20 -9.66 9.63
N LEU A 154 -3.90 -8.42 9.23
CA LEU A 154 -3.11 -8.06 8.07
C LEU A 154 -2.14 -6.94 8.43
N MET A 155 -0.88 -7.07 8.01
CA MET A 155 0.14 -6.04 8.10
C MET A 155 0.96 -6.06 6.81
N ILE A 156 0.88 -4.99 6.01
CA ILE A 156 1.65 -4.85 4.77
C ILE A 156 2.54 -3.63 4.91
N SER A 157 3.85 -3.84 4.75
CA SER A 157 4.80 -2.74 4.64
C SER A 157 4.98 -2.38 3.17
N THR A 158 5.11 -1.10 2.86
CA THR A 158 5.38 -0.60 1.51
C THR A 158 6.73 0.12 1.50
N LYS A 159 7.45 0.04 0.38
CA LYS A 159 8.71 0.77 0.17
C LYS A 159 8.86 1.14 -1.30
N ARG A 160 9.55 2.26 -1.54
CA ARG A 160 9.86 2.74 -2.89
C ARG A 160 11.33 3.09 -3.08
N MET A 161 11.84 2.81 -4.29
CA MET A 161 13.20 3.16 -4.71
C MET A 161 13.21 3.62 -6.17
N ASP A 162 13.46 4.92 -6.36
CA ASP A 162 13.50 5.54 -7.68
C ASP A 162 14.92 5.82 -8.19
N SER A 163 15.92 5.83 -7.31
CA SER A 163 17.33 6.06 -7.65
C SER A 163 18.30 5.43 -6.63
N SER A 164 19.60 5.58 -6.85
CA SER A 164 20.66 5.14 -5.91
C SER A 164 20.61 3.64 -5.58
N PHE A 165 20.30 2.83 -6.59
CA PHE A 165 19.97 1.41 -6.44
C PHE A 165 21.12 0.63 -5.78
N GLY A 166 22.35 0.75 -6.30
CA GLY A 166 23.50 0.01 -5.77
C GLY A 166 23.95 0.40 -4.35
N LYS A 167 23.65 1.61 -3.86
CA LYS A 167 24.11 2.08 -2.54
C LYS A 167 23.17 1.67 -1.40
N ASN A 168 21.87 1.61 -1.68
CA ASN A 168 20.85 1.47 -0.64
C ASN A 168 20.14 0.11 -0.64
N ALA A 169 20.26 -0.69 -1.71
CA ALA A 169 19.51 -1.94 -1.85
C ALA A 169 19.82 -2.98 -0.74
N ALA A 170 21.10 -3.17 -0.37
CA ALA A 170 21.46 -4.14 0.67
C ALA A 170 20.83 -3.81 2.03
N ASN A 171 21.02 -2.57 2.47
CA ASN A 171 20.51 -2.07 3.75
C ASN A 171 18.97 -2.12 3.78
N ARG A 172 18.31 -1.77 2.66
CA ARG A 172 16.85 -1.82 2.52
C ARG A 172 16.28 -3.22 2.69
N VAL A 173 16.93 -4.21 2.08
CA VAL A 173 16.51 -5.61 2.22
C VAL A 173 16.74 -6.08 3.64
N GLU A 174 17.88 -5.78 4.25
CA GLU A 174 18.18 -6.16 5.64
C GLU A 174 17.20 -5.55 6.64
N GLU A 175 16.87 -4.26 6.50
CA GLU A 175 15.83 -3.58 7.28
C GLU A 175 14.48 -4.30 7.15
N SER A 176 14.12 -4.68 5.92
CA SER A 176 12.87 -5.40 5.64
C SER A 176 12.83 -6.78 6.31
N TYR A 177 13.96 -7.50 6.38
CA TYR A 177 14.07 -8.73 7.17
C TYR A 177 13.87 -8.46 8.66
N GLY A 178 14.53 -7.43 9.20
CA GLY A 178 14.41 -7.05 10.62
C GLY A 178 12.97 -6.73 11.01
N ASP A 179 12.29 -5.94 10.18
CA ASP A 179 10.87 -5.60 10.33
C ASP A 179 9.97 -6.84 10.32
N ALA A 180 10.18 -7.74 9.34
CA ALA A 180 9.43 -8.97 9.23
C ALA A 180 9.57 -9.83 10.48
N LYS A 181 10.80 -10.02 11.00
CA LYS A 181 11.05 -10.76 12.24
C LYS A 181 10.39 -10.09 13.45
N ASN A 182 10.49 -8.77 13.53
CA ASN A 182 9.93 -8.01 14.64
C ASN A 182 8.41 -8.19 14.72
N LEU A 183 7.71 -8.13 13.58
CA LEU A 183 6.27 -8.33 13.51
C LEU A 183 5.87 -9.80 13.68
N ARG A 184 6.49 -10.72 12.91
CA ARG A 184 6.13 -12.15 12.87
C ARG A 184 6.22 -12.82 14.23
N LEU A 185 7.27 -12.50 14.99
CA LEU A 185 7.49 -13.11 16.30
C LEU A 185 6.50 -12.63 17.38
N ARG A 186 5.78 -11.54 17.13
CA ARG A 186 4.70 -11.09 18.01
C ARG A 186 3.32 -11.48 17.50
N HIS A 187 3.12 -11.45 16.19
CA HIS A 187 1.83 -11.69 15.54
C HIS A 187 1.93 -12.85 14.53
N PRO A 188 2.14 -14.10 15.00
CA PRO A 188 2.42 -15.23 14.12
C PRO A 188 1.25 -15.62 13.22
N GLN A 189 0.01 -15.28 13.59
CA GLN A 189 -1.22 -15.60 12.85
C GLN A 189 -1.62 -14.52 11.84
N SER A 190 -1.01 -13.33 11.90
CA SER A 190 -1.33 -12.27 10.92
C SER A 190 -0.73 -12.60 9.56
N ALA A 191 -1.39 -12.15 8.50
CA ALA A 191 -0.82 -12.13 7.18
C ALA A 191 0.16 -10.96 7.08
N LEU A 192 1.45 -11.23 6.83
CA LEU A 192 2.49 -10.22 6.68
C LEU A 192 2.88 -10.10 5.20
N GLY A 193 2.77 -8.91 4.63
CA GLY A 193 3.14 -8.66 3.24
C GLY A 193 4.16 -7.53 3.09
N PHE A 194 4.85 -7.52 1.95
CA PHE A 194 5.76 -6.45 1.57
C PHE A 194 5.53 -6.05 0.12
N VAL A 195 5.26 -4.76 -0.14
CA VAL A 195 5.13 -4.23 -1.50
C VAL A 195 6.31 -3.31 -1.77
N TYR A 196 7.06 -3.61 -2.82
CA TYR A 196 8.23 -2.84 -3.20
C TYR A 196 8.01 -2.20 -4.57
N ALA A 197 8.16 -0.89 -4.67
CA ALA A 197 8.21 -0.18 -5.96
C ALA A 197 9.66 0.09 -6.34
N LEU A 198 10.10 -0.43 -7.48
CA LEU A 198 11.43 -0.21 -8.05
C LEU A 198 11.27 0.46 -9.41
N ASN A 199 11.77 1.68 -9.57
CA ASN A 199 11.69 2.36 -10.88
C ASN A 199 12.32 1.49 -11.99
N ALA A 200 11.58 1.31 -13.08
CA ALA A 200 11.95 0.46 -14.21
C ALA A 200 13.26 0.90 -14.88
N ILE A 201 13.66 2.18 -14.75
CA ILE A 201 14.96 2.66 -15.23
C ILE A 201 16.15 1.87 -14.65
N ALA A 202 16.00 1.25 -13.48
CA ALA A 202 17.03 0.40 -12.88
C ALA A 202 17.44 -0.76 -13.81
N LEU A 203 16.51 -1.27 -14.64
CA LEU A 203 16.76 -2.38 -15.55
C LEU A 203 17.72 -2.01 -16.69
N SER A 204 17.74 -0.75 -17.11
CA SER A 204 18.60 -0.24 -18.17
C SER A 204 19.85 0.47 -17.63
N ALA A 205 19.72 1.21 -16.53
CA ALA A 205 20.81 1.99 -15.93
C ALA A 205 21.75 1.16 -15.06
N GLU A 206 21.23 0.21 -14.27
CA GLU A 206 21.99 -0.61 -13.32
C GLU A 206 21.50 -2.07 -13.34
N HIS A 207 21.46 -2.70 -14.52
CA HIS A 207 20.85 -4.01 -14.75
C HIS A 207 21.19 -5.07 -13.69
N ASP A 208 22.47 -5.34 -13.45
CA ASP A 208 22.91 -6.36 -12.51
C ASP A 208 22.42 -6.09 -11.07
N LYS A 209 22.31 -4.81 -10.68
CA LYS A 209 21.80 -4.42 -9.36
C LYS A 209 20.30 -4.58 -9.27
N ALA A 210 19.56 -4.23 -10.33
CA ALA A 210 18.13 -4.49 -10.42
C ALA A 210 17.83 -5.98 -10.31
N MET A 211 18.51 -6.82 -11.11
CA MET A 211 18.32 -8.27 -11.10
C MET A 211 18.67 -8.89 -9.74
N TRP A 212 19.76 -8.41 -9.11
CA TRP A 212 20.13 -8.84 -7.77
C TRP A 212 19.08 -8.46 -6.71
N LEU A 213 18.55 -7.24 -6.75
CA LEU A 213 17.48 -6.80 -5.83
C LEU A 213 16.19 -7.61 -6.03
N ILE A 214 15.81 -7.87 -7.28
CA ILE A 214 14.65 -8.71 -7.62
C ILE A 214 14.81 -10.13 -7.06
N ASP A 215 16.00 -10.71 -7.14
CA ASP A 215 16.31 -12.01 -6.53
C ASP A 215 16.20 -11.97 -4.99
N LEU A 216 16.69 -10.91 -4.35
CA LEU A 216 16.57 -10.74 -2.89
C LEU A 216 15.11 -10.61 -2.43
N LEU A 217 14.28 -9.87 -3.17
CA LEU A 217 12.85 -9.73 -2.88
C LEU A 217 12.12 -11.07 -3.00
N GLN A 218 12.47 -11.90 -3.99
CA GLN A 218 11.91 -13.26 -4.10
C GLN A 218 12.28 -14.13 -2.91
N LYS A 219 13.52 -14.03 -2.41
CA LYS A 219 13.97 -14.77 -1.23
C LYS A 219 13.23 -14.31 0.02
N LEU A 220 13.07 -13.00 0.19
CA LEU A 220 12.36 -12.40 1.32
C LEU A 220 10.92 -12.93 1.46
N GLY A 221 10.22 -13.15 0.34
CA GLY A 221 8.85 -13.70 0.32
C GLY A 221 8.74 -15.22 0.39
N ARG A 222 9.86 -15.95 0.46
CA ARG A 222 9.89 -17.41 0.58
C ARG A 222 10.34 -17.89 1.96
N GLU A 223 10.87 -17.00 2.78
CA GLU A 223 11.37 -17.32 4.11
C GLU A 223 10.19 -17.48 5.09
N ASP A 224 10.05 -18.67 5.70
CA ASP A 224 8.88 -19.05 6.52
C ASP A 224 8.57 -18.08 7.67
N ASP A 225 9.61 -17.49 8.27
CA ASP A 225 9.51 -16.57 9.40
C ASP A 225 9.81 -15.12 9.01
N ALA A 226 9.61 -14.75 7.74
CA ALA A 226 9.60 -13.36 7.27
C ALA A 226 8.17 -12.95 6.79
N TYR A 227 8.06 -12.44 5.56
CA TYR A 227 6.80 -12.07 4.92
C TYR A 227 6.15 -13.29 4.24
N ASP A 228 4.82 -13.39 4.30
CA ASP A 228 4.05 -14.44 3.61
C ASP A 228 4.08 -14.28 2.09
N ALA A 229 4.18 -13.04 1.61
CA ALA A 229 4.29 -12.71 0.19
C ALA A 229 4.97 -11.36 0.00
N VAL A 230 5.63 -11.20 -1.15
CA VAL A 230 6.23 -9.94 -1.60
C VAL A 230 5.69 -9.59 -2.97
N ALA A 231 5.34 -8.32 -3.21
CA ALA A 231 4.98 -7.80 -4.52
C ALA A 231 6.05 -6.83 -5.02
N LEU A 232 6.28 -6.83 -6.33
CA LEU A 232 7.11 -5.85 -7.02
C LEU A 232 6.27 -5.07 -8.02
N VAL A 233 6.32 -3.73 -7.92
CA VAL A 233 5.76 -2.80 -8.89
C VAL A 233 6.92 -2.07 -9.55
N MET A 234 6.93 -1.96 -10.88
CA MET A 234 7.99 -1.25 -11.59
C MET A 234 7.45 -0.07 -12.40
N PRO A 235 7.30 1.12 -11.78
CA PRO A 235 6.89 2.31 -12.52
C PRO A 235 8.01 2.76 -13.46
N ASP A 236 7.66 3.16 -14.68
CA ASP A 236 8.58 3.70 -15.67
C ASP A 236 8.57 5.23 -15.57
N LEU A 237 9.45 5.76 -14.70
CA LEU A 237 9.61 7.18 -14.44
C LEU A 237 10.91 7.67 -15.09
N VAL A 238 10.84 8.75 -15.86
CA VAL A 238 11.97 9.30 -16.62
C VAL A 238 12.20 10.79 -16.36
N GLY A 239 13.47 11.19 -16.27
CA GLY A 239 13.84 12.62 -16.28
C GLY A 239 13.33 13.39 -15.05
N ALA A 240 12.45 14.37 -15.24
CA ALA A 240 11.89 15.14 -14.13
C ALA A 240 11.05 14.26 -13.17
N ASP A 241 10.51 13.14 -13.66
CA ASP A 241 9.69 12.22 -12.87
C ASP A 241 10.53 11.44 -11.83
N GLU A 242 11.86 11.35 -12.02
CA GLU A 242 12.79 10.73 -11.07
C GLU A 242 13.01 11.57 -9.80
N GLN A 243 12.62 12.85 -9.82
CA GLN A 243 12.81 13.79 -8.70
C GLN A 243 11.93 13.44 -7.48
N ALA A 244 11.00 12.48 -7.62
CA ALA A 244 10.33 11.84 -6.49
C ALA A 244 11.31 11.17 -5.51
N GLY A 245 12.55 10.92 -5.93
CA GLY A 245 13.68 10.60 -5.06
C GLY A 245 13.58 9.23 -4.40
N THR A 246 14.69 8.77 -3.83
CA THR A 246 14.66 7.59 -2.96
C THR A 246 14.16 8.04 -1.59
N GLU A 247 13.19 7.33 -0.99
CA GLU A 247 12.90 7.48 0.45
C GLU A 247 14.24 7.46 1.19
N GLU A 248 14.53 8.46 2.02
CA GLU A 248 15.69 8.34 2.90
C GLU A 248 15.37 7.29 3.97
N PRO A 249 16.37 6.55 4.48
CA PRO A 249 16.14 5.71 5.64
C PRO A 249 15.54 6.58 6.75
N ASP A 250 14.43 6.15 7.36
CA ASP A 250 13.93 6.78 8.58
C ASP A 250 15.08 6.87 9.59
N GLU A 251 15.12 7.92 10.42
CA GLU A 251 16.11 8.04 11.49
C GLU A 251 16.15 6.73 12.27
N ALA A 252 17.25 5.98 12.12
CA ALA A 252 17.30 4.56 12.46
C ALA A 252 17.12 4.38 13.97
N GLY A 253 15.90 4.04 14.38
CA GLY A 253 15.57 3.82 15.77
C GLY A 253 14.18 3.23 15.96
N PRO A 254 13.99 2.31 16.92
CA PRO A 254 12.67 1.85 17.30
C PRO A 254 11.82 3.01 17.82
N LEU A 255 10.55 3.08 17.42
CA LEU A 255 9.62 4.06 17.97
C LEU A 255 9.45 3.85 19.48
N ASP A 256 9.39 4.94 20.24
CA ASP A 256 9.17 4.88 21.68
C ASP A 256 7.84 4.17 22.01
N ALA A 257 7.86 3.38 23.09
CA ALA A 257 6.68 2.67 23.54
C ALA A 257 5.58 3.67 23.98
N GLY A 258 4.45 3.67 23.25
CA GLY A 258 3.36 4.61 23.50
C GLY A 258 3.53 5.96 22.80
N ALA A 259 4.47 6.08 21.84
CA ALA A 259 4.60 7.25 20.99
C ALA A 259 3.25 7.55 20.29
N ILE A 260 2.70 8.71 20.62
CA ILE A 260 1.67 9.35 19.81
C ILE A 260 2.45 10.04 18.69
N PRO A 261 2.20 9.72 17.41
CA PRO A 261 2.97 10.32 16.33
C PRO A 261 2.86 11.84 16.42
N ASP A 262 4.03 12.49 16.50
CA ASP A 262 4.10 13.94 16.29
C ASP A 262 3.56 14.20 14.87
N PRO A 263 2.83 15.31 14.64
CA PRO A 263 2.56 15.72 13.28
C PRO A 263 3.92 15.91 12.62
N ALA A 264 4.31 15.02 11.71
CA ALA A 264 5.47 15.23 10.87
C ALA A 264 5.40 16.67 10.34
N ASP A 265 6.43 17.46 10.63
CA ASP A 265 6.55 18.83 10.15
C ASP A 265 6.73 18.76 8.64
N ASP A 266 5.61 18.79 7.92
CA ASP A 266 5.55 18.84 6.47
C ASP A 266 5.94 20.27 6.04
N SER A 267 7.24 20.55 6.07
CA SER A 267 7.82 21.83 5.66
C SER A 267 8.00 21.96 4.14
N GLY A 268 7.36 21.09 3.37
CA GLY A 268 7.27 21.22 1.92
C GLY A 268 6.31 22.34 1.53
N ALA A 269 6.84 23.52 1.20
CA ALA A 269 6.07 24.56 0.53
C ALA A 269 5.52 24.02 -0.80
N GLY A 270 4.23 23.71 -0.85
CA GLY A 270 3.55 23.32 -2.08
C GLY A 270 3.54 24.48 -3.07
N ALA A 271 3.81 24.19 -4.35
CA ALA A 271 3.60 25.17 -5.41
C ALA A 271 2.12 25.59 -5.46
N ASP A 272 1.85 26.89 -5.69
CA ASP A 272 0.50 27.44 -5.86
C ASP A 272 -0.15 26.88 -7.14
N HIS A 273 -0.82 25.74 -7.03
CA HIS A 273 -1.73 25.26 -8.07
C HIS A 273 -3.15 25.67 -7.71
N VAL A 274 -3.81 26.37 -8.62
CA VAL A 274 -5.23 26.73 -8.51
C VAL A 274 -6.05 25.46 -8.78
N GLY A 275 -6.47 24.79 -7.71
CA GLY A 275 -7.34 23.61 -7.73
C GLY A 275 -6.62 22.33 -8.18
N ASP A 276 -6.37 21.40 -7.26
CA ASP A 276 -5.87 20.08 -7.61
C ASP A 276 -6.96 19.32 -8.40
N ASP A 277 -6.72 19.13 -9.70
CA ASP A 277 -7.63 18.48 -10.64
C ASP A 277 -7.07 17.12 -11.06
N VAL A 278 -7.80 16.05 -10.72
CA VAL A 278 -7.43 14.67 -11.02
C VAL A 278 -7.28 14.41 -12.54
N GLU A 279 -7.93 15.19 -13.39
CA GLU A 279 -7.81 15.05 -14.85
C GLU A 279 -6.39 15.41 -15.34
N GLN A 280 -5.67 16.28 -14.62
CA GLN A 280 -4.31 16.70 -14.97
C GLN A 280 -3.23 15.68 -14.58
N VAL A 281 -3.56 14.74 -13.68
CA VAL A 281 -2.61 13.71 -13.24
C VAL A 281 -2.40 12.70 -14.38
N VAL A 282 -1.20 12.64 -14.96
CA VAL A 282 -0.92 11.68 -16.03
C VAL A 282 -0.64 10.29 -15.42
N PRO A 283 -1.30 9.20 -15.88
CA PRO A 283 -0.99 7.86 -15.42
C PRO A 283 0.46 7.46 -15.75
N VAL A 284 1.14 6.88 -14.77
CA VAL A 284 2.50 6.33 -14.92
C VAL A 284 2.44 4.96 -15.58
N ARG A 285 3.35 4.69 -16.53
CA ARG A 285 3.45 3.36 -17.15
C ARG A 285 4.07 2.36 -16.17
N LEU A 286 3.59 1.13 -16.21
CA LEU A 286 4.10 0.04 -15.39
C LEU A 286 4.81 -1.00 -16.28
N SER A 287 6.04 -1.34 -15.92
CA SER A 287 6.77 -2.46 -16.51
C SER A 287 6.41 -3.74 -15.78
N THR A 288 5.68 -4.64 -16.45
CA THR A 288 5.24 -5.92 -15.86
C THR A 288 6.04 -7.11 -16.39
N ALA A 289 6.63 -7.01 -17.59
CA ALA A 289 7.31 -8.11 -18.27
C ALA A 289 8.52 -8.66 -17.48
N GLN A 290 9.20 -7.81 -16.71
CA GLN A 290 10.37 -8.18 -15.93
C GLN A 290 10.04 -8.53 -14.46
N VAL A 291 8.77 -8.44 -14.07
CA VAL A 291 8.33 -8.84 -12.73
C VAL A 291 8.19 -10.36 -12.69
N PRO A 292 8.98 -11.09 -11.89
CA PRO A 292 8.85 -12.54 -11.78
C PRO A 292 7.47 -12.92 -11.22
N ALA A 293 6.92 -14.06 -11.62
CA ALA A 293 5.62 -14.54 -11.13
C ALA A 293 5.53 -14.65 -9.59
N ALA A 294 6.66 -14.88 -8.91
CA ALA A 294 6.73 -14.92 -7.44
C ALA A 294 6.57 -13.54 -6.78
N LEU A 295 6.73 -12.45 -7.53
CA LEU A 295 6.57 -11.06 -7.09
C LEU A 295 5.36 -10.38 -7.75
N ASP A 296 4.53 -11.12 -8.49
CA ASP A 296 3.35 -10.58 -9.14
C ASP A 296 2.36 -10.02 -8.09
N PRO A 297 1.89 -8.77 -8.23
CA PRO A 297 0.93 -8.20 -7.29
C PRO A 297 -0.40 -8.97 -7.19
N GLY A 298 -0.87 -9.60 -8.26
CA GLY A 298 -2.05 -10.46 -8.22
C GLY A 298 -1.83 -11.70 -7.35
N ALA A 299 -0.70 -12.39 -7.54
CA ALA A 299 -0.29 -13.51 -6.69
C ALA A 299 -0.13 -13.08 -5.22
N PHE A 300 0.51 -11.93 -4.97
CA PHE A 300 0.64 -11.34 -3.65
C PHE A 300 -0.73 -11.16 -2.97
N PHE A 301 -1.65 -10.43 -3.59
CA PHE A 301 -2.97 -10.19 -2.99
C PHE A 301 -3.77 -11.46 -2.79
N ALA A 302 -3.65 -12.44 -3.71
CA ALA A 302 -4.29 -13.74 -3.54
C ALA A 302 -3.80 -14.47 -2.28
N VAL A 303 -2.48 -14.44 -2.01
CA VAL A 303 -1.90 -15.02 -0.79
C VAL A 303 -2.36 -14.25 0.45
N MET A 304 -2.27 -12.92 0.44
CA MET A 304 -2.67 -12.09 1.58
C MET A 304 -4.13 -12.31 1.97
N CYS A 305 -5.04 -12.29 0.99
CA CYS A 305 -6.46 -12.55 1.23
C CYS A 305 -6.69 -13.97 1.75
N SER A 306 -6.01 -14.97 1.17
CA SER A 306 -6.18 -16.37 1.59
C SER A 306 -5.73 -16.56 3.04
N ARG A 307 -4.57 -16.04 3.43
CA ARG A 307 -4.07 -16.13 4.82
C ARG A 307 -5.07 -15.58 5.83
N VAL A 308 -5.62 -14.40 5.58
CA VAL A 308 -6.64 -13.80 6.46
C VAL A 308 -7.89 -14.68 6.54
N LEU A 309 -8.37 -15.19 5.41
CA LEU A 309 -9.58 -16.01 5.35
C LEU A 309 -9.38 -17.42 5.92
N ASP A 310 -8.18 -17.97 5.85
CA ASP A 310 -7.85 -19.30 6.37
C ASP A 310 -7.60 -19.25 7.89
N ASN A 311 -7.09 -18.13 8.40
CA ASN A 311 -6.85 -17.91 9.83
C ASN A 311 -8.08 -17.36 10.59
N SER A 312 -9.23 -17.27 9.92
CA SER A 312 -10.48 -16.80 10.53
C SER A 312 -11.64 -17.78 10.29
N PRO A 313 -12.61 -17.88 11.22
CA PRO A 313 -13.80 -18.69 11.01
C PRO A 313 -14.68 -18.17 9.86
N ILE A 314 -15.56 -19.04 9.32
CA ILE A 314 -16.38 -18.73 8.14
C ILE A 314 -17.35 -17.54 8.31
N ASN A 315 -17.75 -17.25 9.56
CA ASN A 315 -18.62 -16.12 9.88
C ASN A 315 -17.88 -14.77 9.99
N PHE A 316 -16.55 -14.76 9.84
CA PHE A 316 -15.75 -13.54 9.65
C PHE A 316 -15.49 -13.30 8.16
N HIS A 317 -15.35 -12.02 7.80
CA HIS A 317 -15.04 -11.55 6.43
C HIS A 317 -16.00 -12.10 5.37
N THR A 318 -17.29 -12.19 5.70
CA THR A 318 -18.31 -12.83 4.85
C THR A 318 -18.41 -12.22 3.45
N ALA A 319 -18.29 -10.90 3.33
CA ALA A 319 -18.27 -10.20 2.05
C ALA A 319 -17.03 -10.58 1.20
N ALA A 320 -15.85 -10.66 1.81
CA ALA A 320 -14.62 -11.06 1.12
C ALA A 320 -14.70 -12.52 0.63
N ARG A 321 -15.22 -13.42 1.48
CA ARG A 321 -15.48 -14.81 1.10
C ARG A 321 -16.48 -14.91 -0.06
N ALA A 322 -17.56 -14.14 0.01
CA ALA A 322 -18.58 -14.11 -1.04
C ALA A 322 -18.02 -13.60 -2.37
N ARG A 323 -17.23 -12.51 -2.37
CA ARG A 323 -16.58 -11.99 -3.59
C ARG A 323 -15.61 -12.99 -4.22
N ARG A 324 -14.82 -13.69 -3.41
CA ARG A 324 -13.92 -14.75 -3.89
C ARG A 324 -14.68 -15.96 -4.44
N ALA A 325 -15.77 -16.36 -3.80
CA ALA A 325 -16.60 -17.49 -4.24
C ALA A 325 -17.39 -17.18 -5.52
N ALA A 326 -17.77 -15.91 -5.71
CA ALA A 326 -18.51 -15.42 -6.88
C ALA A 326 -17.59 -14.98 -8.04
N ALA A 327 -16.34 -15.46 -8.09
CA ALA A 327 -15.41 -15.12 -9.16
C ALA A 327 -16.00 -15.47 -10.53
N GLU A 328 -16.20 -14.47 -11.38
CA GLU A 328 -16.75 -14.62 -12.71
C GLU A 328 -15.64 -14.89 -13.73
N PRO A 329 -15.95 -15.50 -14.90
CA PRO A 329 -14.98 -15.63 -15.99
C PRO A 329 -14.37 -14.27 -16.35
N GLY A 330 -13.06 -14.14 -16.18
CA GLY A 330 -12.33 -12.92 -16.52
C GLY A 330 -11.36 -13.14 -17.67
N ALA A 331 -10.93 -12.04 -18.27
CA ALA A 331 -9.75 -12.08 -19.13
C ALA A 331 -8.51 -12.30 -18.27
N ALA A 332 -7.55 -13.08 -18.78
CA ALA A 332 -6.23 -13.14 -18.15
C ALA A 332 -5.67 -11.72 -18.02
N PRO A 333 -4.98 -11.38 -16.91
CA PRO A 333 -4.30 -10.09 -16.80
C PRO A 333 -3.40 -9.88 -18.00
N LEU A 334 -3.21 -8.62 -18.40
CA LEU A 334 -2.31 -8.22 -19.48
C LEU A 334 -0.87 -8.60 -19.13
N THR A 335 -0.49 -9.86 -19.34
CA THR A 335 0.86 -10.19 -19.75
C THR A 335 1.00 -9.69 -21.18
N THR A 336 1.31 -8.40 -21.34
CA THR A 336 1.66 -7.86 -22.65
C THR A 336 2.80 -8.70 -23.21
N ALA A 337 2.60 -9.10 -24.45
CA ALA A 337 3.46 -10.01 -25.20
C ALA A 337 4.94 -9.73 -24.96
N VAL A 338 5.71 -10.81 -24.86
CA VAL A 338 7.14 -10.82 -25.16
C VAL A 338 7.33 -9.98 -26.42
N ASP A 339 8.00 -8.84 -26.31
CA ASP A 339 8.56 -8.16 -27.48
C ASP A 339 9.51 -9.17 -28.11
N ALA A 340 9.02 -9.87 -29.12
CA ALA A 340 9.79 -10.68 -30.02
C ALA A 340 10.60 -9.74 -30.93
N ASP A 341 11.48 -8.94 -30.33
CA ASP A 341 12.54 -8.22 -31.03
C ASP A 341 13.71 -7.87 -30.08
N ALA A 342 14.04 -8.79 -29.16
CA ALA A 342 15.42 -8.88 -28.67
C ALA A 342 16.21 -9.70 -29.69
N GLY A 343 16.67 -9.03 -30.74
CA GLY A 343 17.66 -9.57 -31.64
C GLY A 343 18.87 -10.07 -30.86
N LEU A 344 19.35 -11.25 -31.24
CA LEU A 344 20.70 -11.73 -30.98
C LEU A 344 21.69 -10.56 -30.99
N PHE A 345 22.29 -10.22 -29.85
CA PHE A 345 23.72 -9.92 -29.64
C PHE A 345 24.00 -9.72 -28.15
#